data_AF-A0A9W8NEZ4-F1
#
_entry.id   AF-A0A9W8NEZ4-F1
#
_cell.length_a   1.000
_cell.length_b   1.000
_cell.length_c   1.000
_cell.angle_alpha   90.00
_cell.angle_beta   90.00
_cell.angle_gamma   90.00
#
_symmetry.space_group_name_H-M   'P 1'
#
loop_
_entity.id
_entity.type
_entity.pdbx_description
1 polymer ?
#
loop_
_entity_poly.entity_id
_entity_poly.type
_entity_poly.pdbx_seq_one_letter_code
_entity_poly.pdbx_strand_id
1 'polypeptide(L)'
;MKGLTTFLSALLTLAHQVSANVDHVSLYASNGATIVEADATLVLPSTPNPISGDVALWSAIQLNSDFLQGVSENAPAGLGYCTNLGSNWCNFAYALTPSAENGKTVIAAPGARVRTHYKLNSSTNLWDQNLYVNDELVSTISTSQGQKGEIFYISVECAAGSCAAAPAHSWEDVSIVLSAANPNFKHSGSWNFGATGGEMSTSDNGITWKFTTLNVPATTD
;
A
#
# COMPACT_ATOMS: atom_id res chain seq x y z
N MET A 1 58.86 10.17 21.84
CA MET A 1 58.00 9.12 22.44
C MET A 1 57.12 9.82 23.46
N LYS A 2 55.78 9.90 23.43
CA LYS A 2 54.65 9.24 22.74
C LYS A 2 53.63 10.39 22.52
N GLY A 3 53.05 10.66 21.36
CA GLY A 3 52.14 9.80 20.60
C GLY A 3 50.80 9.69 21.32
N LEU A 4 49.87 10.63 21.13
CA LEU A 4 48.44 10.43 21.41
C LEU A 4 47.60 11.19 20.38
N THR A 5 47.29 10.50 19.29
CA THR A 5 46.29 10.88 18.29
C THR A 5 44.90 10.58 18.85
N THR A 6 44.10 11.62 19.08
CA THR A 6 42.67 11.49 19.41
C THR A 6 41.92 11.19 18.11
N PHE A 7 41.46 9.95 17.95
CA PHE A 7 40.57 9.59 16.84
C PHE A 7 39.20 10.23 17.05
N LEU A 8 38.79 11.02 16.08
CA LEU A 8 37.46 11.60 15.95
C LEU A 8 36.51 10.46 15.50
N SER A 9 35.78 9.83 16.44
CA SER A 9 34.65 8.97 16.07
C SER A 9 33.46 9.87 15.72
N ALA A 10 33.29 10.16 14.44
CA ALA A 10 32.03 10.69 13.93
C ALA A 10 31.00 9.56 14.02
N LEU A 11 30.14 9.61 15.04
CA LEU A 11 28.91 8.83 15.07
C LEU A 11 28.02 9.37 13.95
N LEU A 12 27.95 8.67 12.82
CA LEU A 12 26.89 8.86 11.84
C LEU A 12 25.59 8.40 12.50
N THR A 13 24.90 9.31 13.15
CA THR A 13 23.48 9.12 13.49
C THR A 13 22.73 9.09 12.17
N LEU A 14 22.36 7.90 11.69
CA LEU A 14 21.27 7.78 10.72
C LEU A 14 20.02 8.32 11.41
N ALA A 15 19.70 9.58 11.12
CA ALA A 15 18.42 10.15 11.45
C ALA A 15 17.36 9.30 10.75
N HIS A 16 16.66 8.45 11.51
CA HIS A 16 15.51 7.74 11.02
C HIS A 16 14.44 8.79 10.74
N GLN A 17 14.12 8.97 9.47
CA GLN A 17 12.95 9.73 9.09
C GLN A 17 11.75 8.91 9.57
N VAL A 18 11.12 9.34 10.66
CA VAL A 18 9.77 8.88 11.02
C VAL A 18 8.83 9.55 10.01
N SER A 19 8.82 9.03 8.79
CA SER A 19 7.75 9.32 7.84
C SER A 19 6.54 8.53 8.32
N ALA A 20 5.37 9.17 8.38
CA ALA A 20 4.12 8.46 8.66
C ALA A 20 3.84 7.38 7.61
N ASN A 21 4.39 7.53 6.39
CA ASN A 21 4.23 6.62 5.26
C ASN A 21 5.58 6.18 4.68
N VAL A 22 5.70 4.89 4.35
CA VAL A 22 6.86 4.29 3.68
C VAL A 22 6.40 3.71 2.35
N ASP A 23 6.47 4.55 1.31
CA ASP A 23 6.04 4.17 -0.03
C ASP A 23 7.09 3.28 -0.71
N HIS A 24 6.84 1.97 -0.71
CA HIS A 24 7.68 0.98 -1.40
C HIS A 24 7.52 1.05 -2.92
N VAL A 25 6.29 1.33 -3.37
CA VAL A 25 5.94 1.52 -4.78
C VAL A 25 5.22 2.85 -4.92
N SER A 26 5.66 3.65 -5.89
CA SER A 26 4.95 4.83 -6.39
C SER A 26 5.07 4.84 -7.92
N LEU A 27 3.96 4.63 -8.62
CA LEU A 27 3.92 4.57 -10.07
C LEU A 27 3.06 5.68 -10.65
N TYR A 28 3.69 6.58 -11.40
CA TYR A 28 3.06 7.78 -11.92
C TYR A 28 2.54 7.54 -13.33
N ALA A 29 1.23 7.67 -13.51
CA ALA A 29 0.64 7.82 -14.83
C ALA A 29 1.16 9.12 -15.44
N SER A 30 1.63 9.04 -16.68
CA SER A 30 2.30 10.14 -17.38
C SER A 30 1.95 10.13 -18.87
N ASN A 31 2.43 11.13 -19.62
CA ASN A 31 2.25 11.23 -21.07
C ASN A 31 0.77 11.20 -21.52
N GLY A 32 -0.12 11.75 -20.70
CA GLY A 32 -1.57 11.82 -20.98
C GLY A 32 -2.35 10.54 -20.69
N ALA A 33 -1.67 9.45 -20.29
CA ALA A 33 -2.34 8.27 -19.76
C ALA A 33 -2.74 8.48 -18.29
N THR A 34 -3.80 7.79 -17.86
CA THR A 34 -4.32 7.79 -16.49
C THR A 34 -4.58 6.35 -16.06
N ILE A 35 -4.53 6.07 -14.77
CA ILE A 35 -4.95 4.76 -14.25
C ILE A 35 -6.48 4.68 -14.34
N VAL A 36 -6.99 3.55 -14.83
CA VAL A 36 -8.44 3.28 -14.94
C VAL A 36 -8.86 2.00 -14.20
N GLU A 37 -7.90 1.12 -13.90
CA GLU A 37 -8.13 -0.08 -13.11
C GLU A 37 -6.82 -0.49 -12.44
N ALA A 38 -6.90 -0.98 -11.20
CA ALA A 38 -5.77 -1.60 -10.53
C ALA A 38 -6.22 -2.75 -9.63
N ASP A 39 -5.34 -3.73 -9.47
CA ASP A 39 -5.46 -4.86 -8.56
C ASP A 39 -4.17 -4.96 -7.75
N ALA A 40 -4.29 -5.29 -6.47
CA ALA A 40 -3.16 -5.66 -5.62
C ALA A 40 -3.61 -6.64 -4.54
N THR A 41 -2.87 -7.75 -4.39
CA THR A 41 -3.16 -8.76 -3.37
C THR A 41 -2.09 -8.77 -2.31
N LEU A 42 -2.42 -8.39 -1.08
CA LEU A 42 -1.56 -8.56 0.09
C LEU A 42 -1.73 -9.98 0.63
N VAL A 43 -0.62 -10.67 0.88
CA VAL A 43 -0.61 -11.84 1.75
C VAL A 43 -0.37 -11.35 3.17
N LEU A 44 -1.39 -11.45 4.03
CA LEU A 44 -1.31 -10.89 5.38
C LEU A 44 -0.13 -11.51 6.14
N PRO A 45 0.82 -10.70 6.64
CA PRO A 45 1.92 -11.23 7.43
C PRO A 45 1.43 -11.58 8.84
N SER A 46 2.34 -12.13 9.66
CA SER A 46 2.16 -12.07 11.12
C SER A 46 1.88 -10.63 11.55
N THR A 47 1.12 -10.43 12.63
CA THR A 47 0.98 -9.10 13.24
C THR A 47 2.28 -8.66 13.92
N PRO A 48 2.48 -7.36 14.18
CA PRO A 48 3.58 -6.89 14.99
C PRO A 48 3.66 -7.62 16.34
N ASN A 49 4.88 -7.79 16.86
CA ASN A 49 5.12 -8.38 18.17
C ASN A 49 6.32 -7.70 18.86
N PRO A 50 6.09 -6.86 19.89
CA PRO A 50 4.78 -6.51 20.47
C PRO A 50 3.93 -5.64 19.53
N ILE A 51 2.61 -5.60 19.74
CA ILE A 51 1.71 -4.60 19.13
C ILE A 51 1.86 -3.31 19.94
N SER A 52 2.93 -2.57 19.68
CA SER A 52 3.31 -1.33 20.38
C SER A 52 2.55 -0.10 19.91
N GLY A 53 1.85 -0.20 18.77
CA GLY A 53 1.31 0.93 18.05
C GLY A 53 0.49 0.53 16.83
N ASP A 54 -0.05 1.54 16.15
CA ASP A 54 -0.76 1.37 14.89
C ASP A 54 0.20 1.01 13.75
N VAL A 55 -0.27 0.17 12.83
CA VAL A 55 0.37 -0.08 11.55
C VAL A 55 -0.67 -0.47 10.52
N ALA A 56 -0.59 0.15 9.35
CA ALA A 56 -1.42 -0.16 8.20
C ALA A 56 -0.56 -0.56 7.01
N LEU A 57 -0.98 -1.61 6.31
CA LEU A 57 -0.44 -2.03 5.02
C LEU A 57 -1.51 -1.72 3.97
N TRP A 58 -1.14 -0.99 2.92
CA TRP A 58 -2.12 -0.63 1.90
C TRP A 58 -1.58 -0.54 0.49
N SER A 59 -2.45 -0.86 -0.46
CA SER A 59 -2.36 -0.37 -1.83
C SER A 59 -3.25 0.86 -1.97
N ALA A 60 -2.92 1.75 -2.90
CA ALA A 60 -3.76 2.91 -3.15
C ALA A 60 -3.72 3.42 -4.59
N ILE A 61 -4.77 4.16 -4.96
CA ILE A 61 -4.76 5.07 -6.10
C ILE A 61 -4.95 6.50 -5.60
N GLN A 62 -3.98 7.37 -5.89
CA GLN A 62 -4.18 8.80 -5.82
C GLN A 62 -4.92 9.28 -7.06
N LEU A 63 -6.04 9.94 -6.81
CA LEU A 63 -6.83 10.63 -7.81
C LEU A 63 -6.46 12.12 -7.80
N ASN A 64 -7.09 12.92 -8.67
CA ASN A 64 -6.82 14.36 -8.74
C ASN A 64 -7.04 15.10 -7.41
N SER A 65 -8.01 14.67 -6.58
CA SER A 65 -8.26 15.26 -5.26
C SER A 65 -8.49 14.25 -4.14
N ASP A 66 -8.80 13.00 -4.48
CA ASP A 66 -9.16 11.96 -3.52
C ASP A 66 -8.08 10.86 -3.48
N PHE A 67 -8.13 10.02 -2.47
CA PHE A 67 -7.21 8.90 -2.30
C PHE A 67 -7.97 7.63 -1.92
N LEU A 68 -7.84 6.57 -2.71
CA LEU A 68 -8.55 5.30 -2.52
C LEU A 68 -7.57 4.25 -2.01
N GLN A 69 -7.84 3.64 -0.84
CA GLN A 69 -6.93 2.73 -0.14
C GLN A 69 -7.59 1.40 0.20
N GLY A 70 -6.90 0.31 -0.11
CA GLY A 70 -7.24 -1.02 0.39
C GLY A 70 -6.41 -1.27 1.62
N VAL A 71 -7.02 -1.21 2.80
CA VAL A 71 -6.29 -1.13 4.07
C VAL A 71 -6.32 -2.48 4.77
N SER A 72 -5.17 -2.88 5.32
CA SER A 72 -5.01 -3.94 6.32
C SER A 72 -4.30 -3.35 7.54
N GLU A 73 -5.03 -3.14 8.63
CA GLU A 73 -4.56 -2.45 9.84
C GLU A 73 -4.41 -3.42 11.03
N ASN A 74 -3.36 -3.23 11.82
CA ASN A 74 -3.26 -3.78 13.16
C ASN A 74 -2.90 -2.66 14.15
N ALA A 75 -3.64 -2.60 15.24
CA ALA A 75 -3.44 -1.58 16.26
C ALA A 75 -3.78 -2.13 17.67
N PRO A 76 -3.31 -1.47 18.74
CA PRO A 76 -3.78 -1.74 20.09
C PRO A 76 -5.30 -1.59 20.19
N ALA A 77 -5.89 -2.29 21.16
CA ALA A 77 -7.34 -2.24 21.38
C ALA A 77 -7.81 -0.79 21.61
N GLY A 78 -8.77 -0.34 20.79
CA GLY A 78 -9.37 1.00 20.89
C GLY A 78 -8.76 2.07 19.98
N LEU A 79 -7.73 1.76 19.18
CA LEU A 79 -7.07 2.73 18.29
C LEU A 79 -7.35 2.52 16.78
N GLY A 80 -7.96 1.41 16.37
CA GLY A 80 -8.20 1.09 14.96
C GLY A 80 -9.67 0.91 14.58
N TYR A 81 -9.92 0.54 13.32
CA TYR A 81 -11.28 0.37 12.75
C TYR A 81 -12.01 -0.89 13.23
N CYS A 82 -11.24 -1.90 13.65
CA CYS A 82 -11.77 -3.11 14.27
C CYS A 82 -11.45 -3.13 15.77
N THR A 83 -12.31 -3.80 16.54
CA THR A 83 -12.06 -4.06 17.96
C THR A 83 -11.53 -5.48 18.16
N ASN A 84 -10.70 -5.68 19.19
CA ASN A 84 -10.20 -6.99 19.63
C ASN A 84 -9.42 -7.77 18.55
N LEU A 85 -8.53 -7.10 17.82
CA LEU A 85 -7.76 -7.73 16.74
C LEU A 85 -6.86 -8.88 17.22
N GLY A 86 -6.24 -8.75 18.39
CA GLY A 86 -5.27 -9.74 18.86
C GLY A 86 -4.19 -9.95 17.79
N SER A 87 -4.04 -11.20 17.33
CA SER A 87 -3.07 -11.57 16.29
C SER A 87 -3.62 -11.51 14.85
N ASN A 88 -4.65 -10.69 14.61
CA ASN A 88 -5.31 -10.54 13.31
C ASN A 88 -5.22 -9.11 12.75
N TRP A 89 -5.62 -8.96 11.49
CA TRP A 89 -5.68 -7.69 10.76
C TRP A 89 -7.13 -7.26 10.52
N CYS A 90 -7.39 -5.95 10.57
CA CYS A 90 -8.64 -5.31 10.14
C CYS A 90 -8.54 -4.91 8.67
N ASN A 91 -9.45 -5.37 7.83
CA ASN A 91 -9.38 -5.16 6.38
C ASN A 91 -10.62 -4.42 5.89
N PHE A 92 -10.43 -3.38 5.08
CA PHE A 92 -11.54 -2.58 4.54
C PHE A 92 -11.13 -1.76 3.31
N ALA A 93 -12.10 -1.49 2.46
CA ALA A 93 -12.02 -0.43 1.47
C ALA A 93 -12.09 0.93 2.21
N TYR A 94 -11.30 1.91 1.79
CA TYR A 94 -11.25 3.25 2.37
C TYR A 94 -11.08 4.30 1.27
N ALA A 95 -11.83 5.39 1.37
CA ALA A 95 -11.72 6.54 0.51
C ALA A 95 -11.52 7.81 1.34
N LEU A 96 -10.35 8.43 1.20
CA LEU A 96 -10.08 9.77 1.70
C LEU A 96 -10.61 10.77 0.67
N THR A 97 -11.82 11.24 0.94
CA THR A 97 -12.47 12.34 0.22
C THR A 97 -12.73 13.48 1.22
N PRO A 98 -13.32 14.64 0.82
CA PRO A 98 -13.77 15.65 1.78
C PRO A 98 -14.72 15.10 2.86
N SER A 99 -15.41 13.99 2.58
CA SER A 99 -16.10 13.17 3.56
C SER A 99 -15.50 11.77 3.52
N ALA A 100 -14.56 11.47 4.42
CA ALA A 100 -13.92 10.16 4.44
C ALA A 100 -14.97 9.04 4.62
N GLU A 101 -14.80 7.96 3.87
CA GLU A 101 -15.70 6.81 3.86
C GLU A 101 -14.90 5.52 3.98
N ASN A 102 -15.40 4.58 4.78
CA ASN A 102 -14.87 3.23 4.84
C ASN A 102 -15.99 2.22 4.55
N GLY A 103 -15.63 1.14 3.87
CA GLY A 103 -16.52 0.02 3.65
C GLY A 103 -16.65 -0.81 4.92
N LYS A 104 -17.37 -1.93 4.81
CA LYS A 104 -17.47 -2.91 5.90
C LYS A 104 -16.08 -3.40 6.30
N THR A 105 -15.79 -3.40 7.59
CA THR A 105 -14.55 -3.93 8.15
C THR A 105 -14.65 -5.45 8.34
N VAL A 106 -13.56 -6.16 8.06
CA VAL A 106 -13.48 -7.61 8.25
C VAL A 106 -12.14 -8.01 8.87
N ILE A 107 -12.21 -8.83 9.92
CA ILE A 107 -11.04 -9.39 10.59
C ILE A 107 -10.56 -10.61 9.81
N ALA A 108 -9.26 -10.67 9.51
CA ALA A 108 -8.62 -11.82 8.88
C ALA A 108 -7.30 -12.15 9.56
N ALA A 109 -6.97 -13.44 9.60
CA ALA A 109 -5.75 -13.95 10.18
C ALA A 109 -4.55 -13.83 9.21
N PRO A 110 -3.31 -13.82 9.74
CA PRO A 110 -2.10 -13.99 8.93
C PRO A 110 -2.21 -15.15 7.94
N GLY A 111 -1.69 -14.96 6.74
CA GLY A 111 -1.74 -15.90 5.61
C GLY A 111 -2.98 -15.77 4.73
N ALA A 112 -4.02 -15.04 5.14
CA ALA A 112 -5.14 -14.74 4.25
C ALA A 112 -4.70 -13.81 3.11
N ARG A 113 -5.34 -13.96 1.94
CA ARG A 113 -5.10 -13.15 0.76
C ARG A 113 -6.11 -12.01 0.71
N VAL A 114 -5.64 -10.78 0.80
CA VAL A 114 -6.45 -9.57 0.77
C VAL A 114 -6.24 -8.88 -0.57
N ARG A 115 -7.19 -9.02 -1.48
CA ARG A 115 -7.14 -8.35 -2.80
C ARG A 115 -7.96 -7.09 -2.78
N THR A 116 -7.36 -5.97 -3.15
CA THR A 116 -8.10 -4.74 -3.43
C THR A 116 -8.12 -4.49 -4.92
N HIS A 117 -9.32 -4.28 -5.45
CA HIS A 117 -9.60 -3.95 -6.84
C HIS A 117 -10.20 -2.56 -6.91
N TYR A 118 -9.67 -1.74 -7.81
CA TYR A 118 -10.13 -0.39 -8.08
C TYR A 118 -10.48 -0.29 -9.55
N LYS A 119 -11.63 0.26 -9.89
CA LYS A 119 -12.03 0.41 -11.30
C LYS A 119 -12.85 1.67 -11.51
N LEU A 120 -12.44 2.49 -12.48
CA LEU A 120 -13.28 3.57 -12.98
C LEU A 120 -14.44 2.97 -13.78
N ASN A 121 -15.65 3.08 -13.25
CA ASN A 121 -16.86 2.56 -13.86
C ASN A 121 -17.32 3.48 -15.00
N SER A 122 -17.30 2.98 -16.23
CA SER A 122 -17.65 3.78 -17.42
C SER A 122 -19.11 4.25 -17.46
N SER A 123 -20.01 3.58 -16.73
CA SER A 123 -21.44 3.89 -16.75
C SER A 123 -21.83 4.94 -15.71
N THR A 124 -21.23 4.88 -14.52
CA THR A 124 -21.52 5.81 -13.41
C THR A 124 -20.50 6.94 -13.29
N ASN A 125 -19.33 6.76 -13.91
CA ASN A 125 -18.15 7.60 -13.77
C ASN A 125 -17.62 7.66 -12.33
N LEU A 126 -17.98 6.69 -11.48
CA LEU A 126 -17.45 6.52 -10.11
C LEU A 126 -16.27 5.55 -10.13
N TRP A 127 -15.41 5.65 -9.12
CA TRP A 127 -14.43 4.63 -8.81
C TRP A 127 -15.05 3.58 -7.89
N ASP A 128 -15.19 2.37 -8.40
CA ASP A 128 -15.61 1.21 -7.62
C ASP A 128 -14.36 0.59 -6.97
N GLN A 129 -14.37 0.52 -5.65
CA GLN A 129 -13.36 -0.15 -4.85
C GLN A 129 -13.96 -1.39 -4.19
N ASN A 130 -13.39 -2.55 -4.49
CA ASN A 130 -13.82 -3.83 -3.95
C ASN A 130 -12.65 -4.51 -3.23
N LEU A 131 -12.86 -4.90 -1.98
CA LEU A 131 -11.88 -5.66 -1.20
C LEU A 131 -12.39 -7.08 -0.97
N TYR A 132 -11.50 -8.03 -1.26
CA TYR A 132 -11.74 -9.45 -1.15
C TYR A 132 -10.81 -10.07 -0.12
N VAL A 133 -11.32 -10.99 0.69
CA VAL A 133 -10.52 -11.84 1.58
C VAL A 133 -10.69 -13.28 1.13
N ASN A 134 -9.61 -13.93 0.71
CA ASN A 134 -9.63 -15.29 0.15
C ASN A 134 -10.70 -15.44 -0.94
N ASP A 135 -10.71 -14.50 -1.90
CA ASP A 135 -11.62 -14.41 -3.04
C ASP A 135 -13.10 -14.13 -2.72
N GLU A 136 -13.47 -13.96 -1.45
CA GLU A 136 -14.80 -13.51 -1.03
C GLU A 136 -14.87 -11.98 -0.97
N LEU A 137 -15.85 -11.35 -1.64
CA LEU A 137 -16.08 -9.91 -1.56
C LEU A 137 -16.59 -9.53 -0.15
N VAL A 138 -15.84 -8.69 0.56
CA VAL A 138 -16.14 -8.36 1.96
C VAL A 138 -16.34 -6.87 2.23
N SER A 139 -15.80 -6.00 1.38
CA SER A 139 -15.90 -4.54 1.54
C SER A 139 -16.01 -3.88 0.18
N THR A 140 -16.90 -2.89 0.04
CA THR A 140 -17.09 -2.13 -1.19
C THR A 140 -17.36 -0.67 -0.87
N ILE A 141 -16.80 0.23 -1.68
CA ILE A 141 -17.12 1.66 -1.74
C ILE A 141 -17.18 2.07 -3.23
N SER A 142 -18.06 3.02 -3.57
CA SER A 142 -18.09 3.67 -4.88
C SER A 142 -18.09 5.19 -4.72
N THR A 143 -16.99 5.87 -5.02
CA THR A 143 -16.80 7.31 -4.75
C THR A 143 -16.15 8.06 -5.92
N SER A 144 -15.76 9.31 -5.69
CA SER A 144 -14.78 10.07 -6.49
C SER A 144 -15.19 10.23 -7.96
N GLN A 145 -16.44 10.66 -8.18
CA GLN A 145 -17.03 10.76 -9.50
C GLN A 145 -16.21 11.67 -10.44
N GLY A 146 -15.89 11.17 -11.63
CA GLY A 146 -15.22 11.91 -12.70
C GLY A 146 -13.75 12.20 -12.47
N GLN A 147 -13.15 11.69 -11.40
CA GLN A 147 -11.72 11.82 -11.15
C GLN A 147 -10.91 10.77 -11.88
N LYS A 148 -9.65 11.09 -12.15
CA LYS A 148 -8.71 10.26 -12.89
C LYS A 148 -7.63 9.75 -11.95
N GLY A 149 -7.20 8.51 -12.14
CA GLY A 149 -6.10 7.94 -11.39
C GLY A 149 -4.76 8.47 -11.90
N GLU A 150 -3.96 9.02 -10.98
CA GLU A 150 -2.67 9.65 -11.28
C GLU A 150 -1.51 8.78 -10.81
N ILE A 151 -1.61 8.21 -9.61
CA ILE A 151 -0.50 7.47 -9.00
C ILE A 151 -1.02 6.20 -8.34
N PHE A 152 -0.35 5.07 -8.57
CA PHE A 152 -0.57 3.83 -7.82
C PHE A 152 0.50 3.65 -6.75
N TYR A 153 0.10 3.17 -5.58
CA TYR A 153 0.97 2.98 -4.43
C TYR A 153 0.87 1.59 -3.81
N ILE A 154 1.98 1.17 -3.21
CA ILE A 154 2.04 0.14 -2.15
C ILE A 154 2.89 0.73 -1.02
N SER A 155 2.34 0.74 0.19
CA SER A 155 2.94 1.44 1.32
C SER A 155 2.66 0.78 2.66
N VAL A 156 3.47 1.17 3.63
CA VAL A 156 3.29 0.94 5.05
C VAL A 156 3.06 2.29 5.72
N GLU A 157 2.04 2.37 6.56
CA GLU A 157 1.65 3.59 7.26
C GLU A 157 1.58 3.38 8.76
N CYS A 158 1.91 4.44 9.49
CA CYS A 158 1.54 4.64 10.89
C CYS A 158 0.49 5.76 10.93
N ALA A 159 -0.79 5.38 10.98
CA ALA A 159 -1.89 6.31 10.81
C ALA A 159 -2.20 7.10 12.09
N ALA A 160 -1.86 6.54 13.27
CA ALA A 160 -2.13 7.20 14.54
C ALA A 160 -1.17 6.81 15.68
N GLY A 161 -0.79 7.79 16.50
CA GLY A 161 -0.17 7.56 17.80
C GLY A 161 1.25 6.98 17.74
N SER A 162 1.48 5.91 18.49
CA SER A 162 2.73 5.13 18.46
C SER A 162 2.71 4.22 17.25
N CYS A 163 3.86 4.00 16.60
CA CYS A 163 3.96 3.10 15.46
C CYS A 163 4.48 1.73 15.89
N ALA A 164 3.90 0.66 15.34
CA ALA A 164 4.48 -0.67 15.43
C ALA A 164 5.26 -1.00 14.15
N ALA A 165 6.35 -1.77 14.29
CA ALA A 165 7.08 -2.32 13.17
C ALA A 165 6.16 -3.20 12.31
N ALA A 166 6.08 -2.87 11.02
CA ALA A 166 5.44 -3.71 10.02
C ALA A 166 6.28 -4.96 9.80
N PRO A 167 5.71 -6.17 9.95
CA PRO A 167 6.43 -7.39 9.63
C PRO A 167 6.69 -7.51 8.14
N ALA A 168 7.69 -8.31 7.78
CA ALA A 168 7.98 -8.60 6.37
C ALA A 168 6.76 -9.26 5.71
N HIS A 169 6.41 -8.82 4.51
CA HIS A 169 5.19 -9.23 3.82
C HIS A 169 5.38 -9.22 2.31
N SER A 170 4.39 -9.76 1.58
CA SER A 170 4.43 -9.83 0.13
C SER A 170 3.13 -9.32 -0.50
N TRP A 171 3.30 -8.74 -1.69
CA TRP A 171 2.23 -8.38 -2.59
C TRP A 171 2.32 -9.22 -3.86
N GLU A 172 1.16 -9.72 -4.30
CA GLU A 172 1.01 -10.63 -5.43
C GLU A 172 -0.09 -10.13 -6.36
N ASP A 173 -0.07 -10.64 -7.60
CA ASP A 173 -1.08 -10.39 -8.62
C ASP A 173 -1.38 -8.89 -8.84
N VAL A 174 -0.36 -8.04 -8.70
CA VAL A 174 -0.51 -6.60 -8.91
C VAL A 174 -0.63 -6.30 -10.40
N SER A 175 -1.69 -5.61 -10.78
CA SER A 175 -1.98 -5.21 -12.15
C SER A 175 -2.46 -3.77 -12.17
N ILE A 176 -1.98 -2.98 -13.12
CA ILE A 176 -2.43 -1.60 -13.34
C ILE A 176 -2.76 -1.46 -14.82
N VAL A 177 -3.99 -0.99 -15.11
CA VAL A 177 -4.47 -0.71 -16.45
C VAL A 177 -4.56 0.80 -16.65
N LEU A 178 -3.98 1.26 -17.74
CA LEU A 178 -3.97 2.66 -18.15
C LEU A 178 -5.03 2.93 -19.21
N SER A 179 -5.51 4.16 -19.28
CA SER A 179 -6.46 4.63 -20.31
C SER A 179 -5.88 4.64 -21.72
N ALA A 180 -4.56 4.68 -21.85
CA ALA A 180 -3.83 4.62 -23.11
C ALA A 180 -2.45 3.98 -22.89
N ALA A 181 -1.85 3.48 -23.97
CA ALA A 181 -0.52 2.89 -23.93
C ALA A 181 0.52 3.90 -23.41
N ASN A 182 1.25 3.53 -22.36
CA ASN A 182 2.37 4.30 -21.84
C ASN A 182 3.54 3.38 -21.46
N PRO A 183 4.47 3.13 -22.41
CA PRO A 183 5.69 2.36 -22.16
C PRO A 183 6.55 2.88 -21.01
N ASN A 184 6.46 4.18 -20.70
CA ASN A 184 7.26 4.83 -19.67
C ASN A 184 6.68 4.69 -18.25
N PHE A 185 5.52 4.05 -18.10
CA PHE A 185 4.97 3.72 -16.78
C PHE A 185 5.77 2.62 -16.07
N LYS A 186 6.61 1.89 -16.81
CA LYS A 186 7.48 0.87 -16.26
C LYS A 186 8.44 1.43 -15.21
N HIS A 187 8.50 0.80 -14.05
CA HIS A 187 9.61 0.97 -13.13
C HIS A 187 10.81 0.10 -13.53
N SER A 188 12.01 0.63 -13.34
CA SER A 188 13.25 -0.10 -13.57
C SER A 188 14.20 0.10 -12.40
N GLY A 189 14.89 -0.98 -12.00
CA GLY A 189 15.80 -0.97 -10.87
C GLY A 189 15.14 -1.42 -9.58
N SER A 190 15.81 -1.15 -8.46
CA SER A 190 15.34 -1.53 -7.13
C SER A 190 14.15 -0.69 -6.69
N TRP A 191 13.27 -1.30 -5.91
CA TRP A 191 12.21 -0.58 -5.19
C TRP A 191 12.78 0.11 -3.95
N ASN A 192 12.01 1.03 -3.39
CA ASN A 192 12.43 1.76 -2.21
C ASN A 192 12.49 0.85 -0.98
N PHE A 193 13.28 1.27 0.02
CA PHE A 193 13.34 0.66 1.34
C PHE A 193 13.66 -0.84 1.34
N GLY A 194 14.44 -1.30 0.36
CA GLY A 194 14.90 -2.69 0.28
C GLY A 194 13.83 -3.69 -0.17
N ALA A 195 12.70 -3.22 -0.70
CA ALA A 195 11.73 -4.10 -1.34
C ALA A 195 12.35 -4.76 -2.59
N THR A 196 12.02 -6.04 -2.81
CA THR A 196 12.62 -6.88 -3.85
C THR A 196 11.55 -7.59 -4.69
N GLY A 197 11.92 -8.05 -5.88
CA GLY A 197 10.96 -8.58 -6.85
C GLY A 197 10.17 -7.45 -7.52
N GLY A 198 8.87 -7.66 -7.74
CA GLY A 198 7.98 -6.70 -8.38
C GLY A 198 8.39 -6.32 -9.80
N GLU A 199 9.03 -7.22 -10.55
CA GLU A 199 9.42 -6.92 -11.93
C GLU A 199 8.19 -6.65 -12.78
N MET A 200 8.18 -5.50 -13.47
CA MET A 200 7.05 -5.07 -14.28
C MET A 200 7.13 -5.59 -15.72
N SER A 201 6.01 -6.11 -16.20
CA SER A 201 5.83 -6.60 -17.56
C SER A 201 4.54 -6.09 -18.19
N THR A 202 4.50 -6.04 -19.52
CA THR A 202 3.33 -5.68 -20.31
C THR A 202 3.27 -6.55 -21.55
N SER A 203 2.06 -6.82 -22.06
CA SER A 203 1.82 -7.62 -23.27
C SER A 203 1.01 -6.88 -24.33
N ASP A 204 0.56 -5.66 -24.03
CA ASP A 204 -0.36 -4.85 -24.82
C ASP A 204 0.21 -3.45 -25.07
N ASN A 205 1.53 -3.38 -25.29
CA ASN A 205 2.28 -2.15 -25.58
C ASN A 205 2.23 -1.10 -24.46
N GLY A 206 2.08 -1.52 -23.20
CA GLY A 206 2.12 -0.64 -22.03
C GLY A 206 0.76 -0.07 -21.65
N ILE A 207 -0.35 -0.74 -22.01
CA ILE A 207 -1.69 -0.43 -21.50
C ILE A 207 -1.85 -1.09 -20.12
N THR A 208 -1.52 -2.38 -20.02
CA THR A 208 -1.58 -3.15 -18.78
C THR A 208 -0.17 -3.48 -18.31
N TRP A 209 0.11 -3.15 -17.06
CA TRP A 209 1.35 -3.45 -16.37
C TRP A 209 1.10 -4.42 -15.23
N LYS A 210 1.82 -5.54 -15.25
CA LYS A 210 1.75 -6.58 -14.21
C LYS A 210 3.06 -6.67 -13.47
N PHE A 211 3.00 -6.95 -12.18
CA PHE A 211 4.15 -7.22 -11.35
C PHE A 211 4.31 -8.73 -11.15
N THR A 212 5.55 -9.18 -11.01
CA THR A 212 5.81 -10.41 -10.23
C THR A 212 5.53 -10.17 -8.75
N THR A 213 5.71 -11.19 -7.91
CA THR A 213 5.66 -11.00 -6.44
C THR A 213 6.63 -9.91 -5.98
N LEU A 214 6.14 -8.97 -5.18
CA LEU A 214 6.92 -7.96 -4.47
C LEU A 214 7.07 -8.40 -3.02
N ASN A 215 8.31 -8.45 -2.51
CA ASN A 215 8.60 -8.72 -1.11
C ASN A 215 9.03 -7.42 -0.44
N VAL A 216 8.39 -7.10 0.67
CA VAL A 216 8.67 -5.92 1.49
C VAL A 216 9.35 -6.40 2.79
N PRO A 217 10.54 -5.88 3.13
CA PRO A 217 11.21 -6.24 4.37
C PRO A 217 10.45 -5.72 5.58
N ALA A 218 10.69 -6.30 6.76
CA ALA A 218 10.17 -5.76 8.00
C ALA A 218 10.73 -4.35 8.24
N THR A 219 9.89 -3.44 8.76
CA THR A 219 10.37 -2.15 9.24
C THR A 219 10.94 -2.30 10.65
N THR A 220 11.80 -1.36 11.04
CA THR A 220 12.33 -1.29 12.41
C THR A 220 11.59 -0.20 13.17
N ASP A 221 11.30 -0.47 14.45
CA ASP A 221 10.83 0.54 15.42
C ASP A 221 11.89 1.63 15.68
#